data_AF-X1RDX1-F1
#
_entry.id   AF-X1RDX1-F1
#
_cell.length_a   1.000
_cell.length_b   1.000
_cell.length_c   1.000
_cell.angle_alpha   90.00
_cell.angle_beta   90.00
_cell.angle_gamma   90.00
#
_symmetry.space_group_name_H-M   'P 1'
#
loop_
_entity.id
_entity.type
_entity.pdbx_description
1 polymer ?
#
loop_
_entity_poly.entity_id
_entity_poly.type
_entity_poly.pdbx_seq_one_letter_code
_entity_poly.pdbx_strand_id
1 'polypeptide(L)'
;MPFTLGQYLTANDLNSQELAHTLGYGVVNGLKVIPTGPPDMDVHVEIGKAYVADTLVEKGAVTDLTVTAADPINPRKDIVVCSSAGIL
;
A
#
# COMPACT_ATOMS: atom_id res chain seq x y z
N MET A 1 3.44 11.18 7.57
CA MET A 1 4.41 10.08 7.75
C MET A 1 5.80 10.67 7.63
N PRO A 2 6.73 10.51 8.60
CA PRO A 2 8.10 10.96 8.41
C PRO A 2 8.80 10.02 7.42
N PHE A 3 9.36 10.56 6.34
CA PHE A 3 10.18 9.78 5.40
C PHE A 3 11.57 9.56 6.02
N THR A 4 12.07 8.32 5.95
CA THR A 4 13.40 7.99 6.45
C THR A 4 14.46 8.42 5.43
N LEU A 5 15.58 8.97 5.92
CA LEU A 5 16.71 9.37 5.08
C LEU A 5 17.18 8.18 4.21
N GLY A 6 17.17 8.34 2.88
CA GLY A 6 17.54 7.29 1.93
C GLY A 6 16.37 6.59 1.22
N GLN A 7 15.12 6.88 1.57
CA GLN A 7 13.96 6.50 0.75
C GLN A 7 13.82 7.44 -0.44
N TYR A 8 14.14 6.95 -1.64
CA TYR A 8 13.89 7.65 -2.89
C TYR A 8 12.52 7.23 -3.45
N LEU A 9 11.55 8.13 -3.33
CA LEU A 9 10.30 8.09 -4.09
C LEU A 9 10.58 8.64 -5.49
N THR A 10 10.07 7.98 -6.52
CA THR A 10 10.13 8.55 -7.87
C THR A 10 9.18 9.73 -7.98
N ALA A 11 9.38 10.60 -8.97
CA ALA A 11 8.47 11.71 -9.22
C ALA A 11 7.00 11.25 -9.41
N ASN A 12 6.81 10.03 -9.93
CA ASN A 12 5.48 9.44 -10.12
C ASN A 12 4.84 9.01 -8.80
N ASP A 13 5.62 8.44 -7.87
CA ASP A 13 5.15 8.07 -6.53
C ASP A 13 4.75 9.31 -5.74
N LEU A 14 5.55 10.37 -5.84
CA LEU A 14 5.31 11.64 -5.17
C LEU A 14 4.07 12.35 -5.72
N ASN A 15 3.91 12.38 -7.05
CA ASN A 15 2.73 12.95 -7.72
C ASN A 15 1.45 12.19 -7.35
N SER A 16 1.52 10.85 -7.30
CA SER A 16 0.39 10.02 -6.90
C SER A 16 -0.04 10.27 -5.46
N GLN A 17 0.91 10.47 -4.55
CA GLN A 17 0.63 10.84 -3.16
C GLN A 17 0.07 12.26 -3.02
N GLU A 18 0.61 13.22 -3.76
CA GLU A 18 0.14 14.61 -3.71
C GLU A 18 -1.28 14.76 -4.29
N LEU A 19 -1.57 14.06 -5.39
CA LEU A 19 -2.91 14.01 -5.98
C LEU A 19 -3.91 13.35 -5.02
N ALA A 20 -3.54 12.22 -4.40
CA ALA A 20 -4.39 11.58 -3.41
C ALA A 20 -4.68 12.52 -2.23
N HIS A 21 -3.67 13.20 -1.69
CA HIS A 21 -3.82 14.16 -0.61
C HIS A 21 -4.73 15.35 -1.01
N THR A 22 -4.53 15.91 -2.20
CA THR A 22 -5.30 17.05 -2.71
C THR A 22 -6.77 16.71 -2.94
N LEU A 23 -7.06 15.49 -3.37
CA LEU A 23 -8.42 14.98 -3.62
C LEU A 23 -9.09 14.43 -2.35
N GLY A 24 -8.40 14.43 -1.19
CA GLY A 24 -8.92 13.85 0.04
C GLY A 24 -9.00 12.32 0.02
N TYR A 25 -8.26 11.67 -0.89
CA TYR A 25 -8.15 10.22 -0.99
C TYR A 25 -7.03 9.70 -0.08
N GLY A 26 -7.23 8.50 0.44
CA GLY A 26 -6.25 7.85 1.29
C GLY A 26 -6.86 7.04 2.42
N VAL A 27 -5.96 6.45 3.21
CA VAL A 27 -6.30 5.63 4.37
C VAL A 27 -6.88 6.52 5.47
N VAL A 28 -8.08 6.17 5.93
CA VAL A 28 -8.75 6.84 7.04
C VAL A 28 -8.35 6.19 8.37
N ASN A 29 -8.28 4.86 8.40
CA ASN A 29 -7.83 4.05 9.54
C ASN A 29 -7.50 2.62 9.06
N GLY A 30 -6.61 1.91 9.76
CA GLY A 30 -6.24 0.54 9.45
C GLY A 30 -5.36 0.45 8.20
N LEU A 31 -5.54 -0.61 7.39
CA LEU A 31 -4.80 -0.84 6.13
C LEU A 31 -3.28 -0.72 6.28
N LYS A 32 -2.74 -0.94 7.48
CA LYS A 32 -1.30 -0.96 7.71
C LYS A 32 -0.73 -2.30 7.25
N VAL A 33 0.50 -2.25 6.75
CA VAL A 33 1.28 -3.45 6.51
C VAL A 33 1.71 -4.02 7.85
N ILE A 34 1.39 -5.29 8.11
CA ILE A 34 1.81 -5.98 9.33
C ILE A 34 3.12 -6.72 9.04
N PRO A 35 4.17 -6.52 9.87
CA PRO A 35 5.35 -7.38 9.80
C PRO A 35 5.01 -8.77 10.34
N THR A 36 5.38 -9.81 9.61
CA THR A 36 5.24 -11.21 10.01
C THR A 36 6.52 -11.77 10.64
N GLY A 37 6.31 -12.72 11.56
CA GLY A 37 7.37 -13.46 12.22
C GLY A 37 6.97 -14.94 12.34
N PRO A 38 7.65 -15.87 11.65
CA PRO A 38 8.80 -15.68 10.74
C PRO A 38 8.43 -14.87 9.48
N PRO A 39 9.41 -14.23 8.79
CA PRO A 39 9.16 -13.55 7.53
C PRO A 39 8.59 -14.52 6.50
N ASP A 40 7.42 -14.20 5.96
CA ASP A 40 6.82 -14.86 4.81
C ASP A 40 6.99 -13.99 3.56
N MET A 41 6.81 -14.60 2.39
CA MET A 41 6.88 -13.93 1.10
C MET A 41 5.53 -13.27 0.77
N ASP A 42 4.84 -12.74 1.77
CA ASP A 42 3.51 -12.16 1.63
C ASP A 42 3.48 -10.74 2.22
N VAL A 43 2.62 -9.88 1.66
CA VAL A 43 2.29 -8.58 2.23
C VAL A 43 0.92 -8.68 2.89
N HIS A 44 0.88 -8.51 4.20
CA HIS A 44 -0.35 -8.55 5.00
C HIS A 44 -0.88 -7.15 5.21
N VAL A 45 -2.06 -6.86 4.66
CA VAL A 45 -2.75 -5.59 4.83
C VAL A 45 -3.89 -5.75 5.84
N GLU A 46 -3.83 -5.02 6.97
CA GLU A 46 -4.87 -5.07 7.99
C GLU A 46 -6.24 -4.61 7.52
N ILE A 47 -7.26 -4.99 8.29
CA ILE A 47 -8.60 -4.40 8.20
C ILE A 47 -8.53 -2.87 8.26
N GLY A 48 -9.46 -2.19 7.60
CA GLY A 48 -9.48 -0.74 7.60
C GLY A 48 -10.37 -0.12 6.53
N LYS A 49 -10.24 1.20 6.40
CA LYS A 49 -11.06 2.03 5.51
C LYS A 49 -10.21 3.04 4.76
N ALA A 50 -10.53 3.26 3.49
CA ALA A 50 -9.91 4.28 2.66
C ALA A 50 -10.92 4.93 1.71
N TYR A 51 -10.69 6.19 1.37
CA TYR A 51 -11.36 6.83 0.23
C TYR A 51 -10.53 6.61 -1.04
N VAL A 52 -11.16 6.01 -2.05
CA VAL A 52 -10.55 5.72 -3.34
C VAL A 52 -11.50 6.21 -4.45
N ALA A 53 -11.10 7.22 -5.20
CA ALA A 53 -11.91 7.82 -6.27
C ALA A 53 -13.36 8.11 -5.80
N ASP A 54 -13.47 8.90 -4.73
CA ASP A 54 -14.73 9.30 -4.06
C ASP A 54 -15.54 8.16 -3.42
N THR A 55 -15.05 6.92 -3.46
CA THR A 55 -15.71 5.75 -2.87
C THR A 55 -15.07 5.40 -1.54
N LEU A 56 -15.87 5.28 -0.48
CA LEU A 56 -15.42 4.71 0.79
C LEU A 56 -15.35 3.19 0.66
N VAL A 57 -14.13 2.65 0.72
CA VAL A 57 -13.87 1.21 0.70
C VAL A 57 -13.60 0.73 2.11
N GLU A 58 -14.28 -0.34 2.53
CA GLU A 58 -14.09 -1.01 3.82
C GLU A 58 -13.61 -2.45 3.63
N LYS A 59 -12.54 -2.81 4.33
CA LYS A 59 -11.93 -4.14 4.35
C LYS A 59 -12.17 -4.81 5.70
N GLY A 60 -13.00 -5.85 5.71
CA GLY A 60 -13.39 -6.58 6.93
C GLY A 60 -12.48 -7.74 7.33
N ALA A 61 -11.49 -8.08 6.51
CA ALA A 61 -10.50 -9.12 6.79
C ALA A 61 -9.11 -8.69 6.33
N VAL A 62 -8.07 -9.29 6.93
CA VAL A 62 -6.69 -9.15 6.45
C VAL A 62 -6.62 -9.65 5.01
N THR A 63 -5.96 -8.89 4.14
CA THR A 63 -5.70 -9.31 2.76
C THR A 63 -4.24 -9.67 2.63
N ASP A 64 -3.98 -10.90 2.18
CA ASP A 64 -2.64 -11.42 1.96
C ASP A 64 -2.30 -11.32 0.47
N LEU A 65 -1.18 -10.69 0.16
CA LEU A 65 -0.69 -10.51 -1.21
C LEU A 65 0.63 -11.24 -1.37
N THR A 66 0.62 -12.31 -2.17
CA THR A 66 1.82 -13.12 -2.38
C THR A 66 2.85 -12.42 -3.27
N VAL A 67 4.05 -12.29 -2.71
CA VAL A 67 5.23 -11.78 -3.39
C VAL A 67 5.99 -12.97 -3.97
N THR A 68 6.00 -13.06 -5.30
CA THR A 68 6.86 -14.03 -5.99
C THR A 68 8.33 -13.79 -5.66
N ALA A 69 9.15 -14.85 -5.69
CA ALA A 69 10.57 -14.76 -5.39
C ALA A 69 11.26 -13.61 -6.14
N ALA A 70 12.08 -12.85 -5.42
CA ALA A 70 12.80 -11.71 -5.98
C ALA A 70 13.86 -12.18 -7.01
N ASP A 71 14.01 -11.41 -8.09
CA ASP A 71 15.12 -11.58 -9.04
C ASP A 71 16.43 -11.19 -8.32
N PRO A 72 17.47 -12.06 -8.31
CA PRO A 72 18.72 -11.80 -7.60
C PRO A 72 19.60 -10.72 -8.25
N ILE A 73 19.36 -10.37 -9.51
CA ILE A 73 20.14 -9.41 -10.30
C ILE A 73 19.48 -8.04 -10.30
N ASN A 74 18.15 -8.00 -10.30
CA ASN A 74 17.38 -6.76 -10.44
C ASN A 74 16.59 -6.45 -9.14
N PRO A 75 16.98 -5.41 -8.38
CA PRO A 75 16.21 -4.98 -7.21
C PRO A 75 14.75 -4.67 -7.57
N ARG A 76 13.81 -5.28 -6.84
CA ARG A 76 12.37 -5.11 -7.02
C ARG A 76 11.79 -4.10 -6.03
N LYS A 77 10.85 -3.28 -6.46
CA LYS A 77 9.97 -2.46 -5.61
C LYS A 77 8.52 -2.81 -5.94
N ASP A 78 7.73 -3.10 -4.92
CA ASP A 78 6.30 -3.40 -5.06
C ASP A 78 5.47 -2.23 -4.53
N ILE A 79 4.40 -1.89 -5.24
CA ILE A 79 3.41 -0.88 -4.85
C ILE A 79 2.06 -1.57 -4.79
N VAL A 80 1.45 -1.59 -3.61
CA VAL A 80 0.10 -2.10 -3.40
C VAL A 80 -0.89 -0.94 -3.50
N VAL A 81 -1.94 -1.10 -4.32
CA VAL A 81 -2.94 -0.05 -4.58
C VAL A 81 -4.34 -0.62 -4.40
N CYS A 82 -5.17 0.02 -3.58
CA CYS A 82 -6.58 -0.31 -3.47
C CYS A 82 -7.37 0.39 -4.58
N SER A 83 -8.16 -0.35 -5.34
CA SER A 83 -9.12 0.19 -6.32
C SER A 83 -10.46 0.58 -5.67
N SER A 84 -11.27 1.38 -6.37
CA SER A 84 -12.61 1.78 -5.90
C SER A 84 -13.59 0.60 -5.80
N ALA A 85 -13.30 -0.52 -6.46
CA ALA A 85 -14.01 -1.78 -6.30
C ALA A 85 -13.61 -2.54 -5.02
N GLY A 86 -12.66 -2.02 -4.24
CA GLY A 86 -12.15 -2.66 -3.04
C GLY A 86 -11.29 -3.88 -3.33
N ILE A 87 -10.55 -3.88 -4.44
CA ILE A 87 -9.52 -4.89 -4.76
C ILE A 87 -8.16 -4.28 -4.42
N LEU A 88 -7.32 -5.03 -3.69
CA LEU A 88 -5.93 -4.71 -3.36
C LEU A 88 -4.97 -5.48 -4.29
#